data_AF-A0A841FHN2-F1
#
_entry.id   AF-A0A841FHN2-F1
#
_cell.length_a   1.000
_cell.length_b   1.000
_cell.length_c   1.000
_cell.angle_alpha   90.00
_cell.angle_beta   90.00
_cell.angle_gamma   90.00
#
_symmetry.space_group_name_H-M   'P 1'
#
loop_
_entity.id
_entity.type
_entity.pdbx_description
1 polymer ?
#
loop_
_entity_poly.entity_id
_entity_poly.type
_entity_poly.pdbx_seq_one_letter_code
_entity_poly.pdbx_strand_id
1 'polypeptide(L)'
;MSAYVLDPMPSWTEFLDRVRSPATVDGGGGRDRNDEWAGATWEEALRLAVDGWTVPLTEVEVTVGALRERAGLGSSVTSLEPVWDVTGAEVDVGAYLSGVPECMVDAVPRRVSRRGRVVSFLITGSYEHTTPHEQVRNRGLALAALCAAIIAAGHGVEIWSGYATMVGPARDIRASAVARVISAGERLDVGRLIFAVAHPAMLRRLWFSVWDGQDPVVARTVRDAHYGRPLSSLPGDLPGETADPYVFPHLAPDDPQWISLPAALSWCREMFTDLGLLRPA
;
A
#
# COMPACT_ATOMS: atom_id res chain seq x y z
N MET A 1 11.82 -14.80 22.79
CA MET A 1 12.52 -13.97 21.80
C MET A 1 12.26 -12.53 22.20
N SER A 2 13.30 -11.78 22.55
CA SER A 2 13.13 -10.36 22.87
C SER A 2 12.79 -9.61 21.58
N ALA A 3 11.92 -8.61 21.65
CA ALA A 3 11.47 -7.87 20.48
C ALA A 3 11.33 -6.38 20.78
N TYR A 4 11.69 -5.56 19.80
CA TYR A 4 11.36 -4.15 19.75
C TYR A 4 10.23 -3.97 18.75
N VAL A 5 9.01 -3.90 19.24
CA VAL A 5 7.82 -3.70 18.40
C VAL A 5 7.32 -2.29 18.67
N LEU A 6 7.30 -1.44 17.65
CA LEU A 6 6.70 -0.12 17.75
C LEU A 6 5.19 -0.22 17.57
N ASP A 7 4.45 0.64 18.26
CA ASP A 7 3.02 0.79 18.02
C ASP A 7 2.76 1.08 16.53
N PRO A 8 1.78 0.43 15.89
CA PRO A 8 1.39 0.74 14.52
C PRO A 8 1.12 2.23 14.34
N MET A 9 1.60 2.81 13.25
CA MET A 9 1.28 4.18 12.87
C MET A 9 0.05 4.16 11.94
N PRO A 10 -1.17 4.41 12.43
CA PRO A 10 -2.41 4.29 11.67
C PRO A 10 -2.58 5.37 10.60
N SER A 11 -1.66 6.30 10.41
CA SER A 11 -1.76 7.28 9.33
C SER A 11 -0.41 7.67 8.76
N TRP A 12 -0.43 8.14 7.51
CA TRP A 12 0.77 8.67 6.87
C TRP A 12 1.31 9.90 7.63
N THR A 13 0.42 10.72 8.19
CA THR A 13 0.82 11.88 9.00
C THR A 13 1.56 11.45 10.26
N GLU A 14 1.05 10.48 11.00
CA GLU A 14 1.74 9.96 12.19
C GLU A 14 3.10 9.34 11.85
N PHE A 15 3.19 8.65 10.71
CA PHE A 15 4.49 8.17 10.22
C PHE A 15 5.47 9.32 9.96
N LEU A 16 5.03 10.37 9.26
CA LEU A 16 5.87 11.55 8.99
C LEU A 16 6.25 12.30 10.26
N ASP A 17 5.37 12.37 11.26
CA ASP A 17 5.70 12.97 12.55
C ASP A 17 6.80 12.17 13.27
N ARG A 18 6.72 10.84 13.26
CA ARG A 18 7.79 9.97 13.80
C ARG A 18 9.10 10.09 13.04
N VAL A 19 9.05 10.21 11.72
CA VAL A 19 10.23 10.45 10.87
C VAL A 19 10.92 11.77 11.25
N ARG A 20 10.14 12.83 11.53
CA ARG A 20 10.66 14.17 11.86
C ARG A 20 11.15 14.29 13.30
N SER A 21 10.76 13.39 14.20
CA SER A 21 11.27 13.36 15.58
C SER A 21 12.79 13.41 15.63
N PRO A 22 13.41 14.20 16.52
CA PRO A 22 14.86 14.25 16.65
C PRO A 22 15.46 12.87 16.87
N ALA A 23 16.59 12.58 16.22
CA ALA A 23 17.35 11.37 16.51
C ALA A 23 17.84 11.43 17.96
N THR A 24 17.79 10.29 18.64
CA THR A 24 18.27 10.13 20.03
C THR A 24 19.68 9.55 20.08
N VAL A 25 20.28 9.32 18.91
CA VAL A 25 21.62 8.78 18.71
C VAL A 25 22.38 9.60 17.68
N ASP A 26 23.68 9.75 17.91
CA ASP A 26 24.60 10.35 16.94
C ASP A 26 24.89 9.38 15.79
N GLY A 27 25.08 9.92 14.58
CA GLY A 27 25.39 9.12 13.39
C GLY A 27 24.22 8.24 12.95
N GLY A 28 22.99 8.72 13.18
CA GLY A 28 21.76 8.06 12.73
C GLY A 28 21.75 7.98 11.22
N GLY A 29 21.70 6.76 10.71
CA GLY A 29 21.76 6.48 9.28
C GLY A 29 20.58 6.99 8.47
N GLY A 30 19.45 7.33 9.10
CA GLY A 30 18.34 7.98 8.41
C GLY A 30 18.73 9.36 7.85
N ARG A 31 19.50 10.14 8.62
CA ARG A 31 19.87 11.52 8.24
C ARG A 31 21.30 11.63 7.72
N ASP A 32 22.21 10.83 8.25
CA ASP A 32 23.64 11.05 8.06
C ASP A 32 24.27 10.11 7.00
N ARG A 33 23.51 9.18 6.40
CA ARG A 33 24.03 8.32 5.33
C ARG A 33 24.19 9.07 4.00
N ASN A 34 25.04 8.51 3.15
CA ASN A 34 25.30 8.99 1.80
C ASN A 34 24.02 9.01 0.93
N ASP A 35 23.84 10.12 0.20
CA ASP A 35 22.64 10.40 -0.61
C ASP A 35 22.46 9.44 -1.78
N GLU A 36 23.55 9.08 -2.48
CA GLU A 36 23.53 8.14 -3.61
C GLU A 36 23.08 6.75 -3.15
N TRP A 37 23.62 6.27 -2.03
CA TRP A 37 23.20 5.00 -1.45
C TRP A 37 21.74 5.06 -0.97
N ALA A 38 21.32 6.15 -0.34
CA ALA A 38 19.94 6.32 0.10
C ALA A 38 18.95 6.52 -1.06
N GLY A 39 19.43 6.94 -2.23
CA GLY A 39 18.64 7.28 -3.42
C GLY A 39 18.09 8.70 -3.42
N ALA A 40 18.26 9.46 -2.33
CA ALA A 40 17.87 10.87 -2.20
C ALA A 40 18.57 11.50 -0.98
N THR A 41 18.66 12.83 -0.99
CA THR A 41 19.00 13.60 0.22
C THR A 41 17.89 13.47 1.28
N TRP A 42 18.18 13.86 2.52
CA TRP A 42 17.17 13.87 3.58
C TRP A 42 15.99 14.79 3.25
N GLU A 43 16.28 16.02 2.83
CA GLU A 43 15.28 17.03 2.47
C GLU A 43 14.46 16.59 1.26
N GLU A 44 15.10 15.97 0.27
CA GLU A 44 14.41 15.43 -0.90
C GLU A 44 13.51 14.25 -0.51
N ALA A 45 13.95 13.34 0.35
CA ALA A 45 13.13 12.23 0.81
C ALA A 45 11.87 12.74 1.55
N LEU A 46 12.00 13.77 2.39
CA LEU A 46 10.85 14.40 3.05
C LEU A 46 9.92 15.07 2.04
N ARG A 47 10.46 15.77 1.04
CA ARG A 47 9.68 16.40 -0.02
C ARG A 47 8.90 15.35 -0.82
N LEU A 48 9.54 14.27 -1.25
CA LEU A 48 8.89 13.16 -1.97
C LEU A 48 7.81 12.48 -1.13
N ALA A 49 7.98 12.41 0.18
CA ALA A 49 7.00 11.83 1.09
C ALA A 49 5.73 12.69 1.27
N VAL A 50 5.86 14.01 1.12
CA VAL A 50 4.76 14.97 1.26
C VAL A 50 4.10 15.25 -0.10
N ASP A 51 4.89 15.55 -1.11
CA ASP A 51 4.43 15.96 -2.44
C ASP A 51 4.11 14.76 -3.35
N GLY A 52 4.61 13.58 -2.99
CA GLY A 52 4.58 12.38 -3.81
C GLY A 52 5.74 12.31 -4.81
N TRP A 53 6.07 11.09 -5.24
CA TRP A 53 7.07 10.86 -6.29
C TRP A 53 6.39 10.56 -7.63
N THR A 54 6.41 11.54 -8.53
CA THR A 54 5.88 11.40 -9.88
C THR A 54 6.92 10.74 -10.78
N VAL A 55 6.64 9.51 -11.19
CA VAL A 55 7.42 8.81 -12.22
C VAL A 55 6.57 8.79 -13.50
N PRO A 56 7.14 9.07 -14.69
CA PRO A 56 6.42 8.87 -15.94
C PRO A 56 6.14 7.37 -16.12
N LEU A 57 4.87 6.98 -16.09
CA LEU A 57 4.46 5.57 -16.11
C LEU A 57 3.79 5.15 -17.43
N THR A 58 4.36 5.54 -18.56
CA THR A 58 3.81 5.24 -19.89
C THR A 58 3.56 3.73 -20.10
N GLU A 59 4.42 2.87 -19.54
CA GLU A 59 4.27 1.40 -19.61
C GLU A 59 3.21 0.83 -18.63
N VAL A 60 2.96 1.52 -17.52
CA VAL A 60 1.91 1.13 -16.55
C VAL A 60 0.53 1.48 -17.09
N GLU A 61 0.39 2.60 -17.80
CA GLU A 61 -0.90 2.99 -18.40
C GLU A 61 -1.44 1.93 -19.37
N VAL A 62 -0.56 1.36 -20.20
CA VAL A 62 -0.91 0.25 -21.12
C VAL A 62 -1.34 -0.99 -20.33
N THR A 63 -0.64 -1.31 -19.25
CA THR A 63 -0.93 -2.49 -18.43
C THR A 63 -2.23 -2.33 -17.62
N VAL A 64 -2.49 -1.13 -17.09
CA VAL A 64 -3.75 -0.79 -16.42
C VAL A 64 -4.92 -0.84 -17.42
N GLY A 65 -4.70 -0.37 -18.65
CA GLY A 65 -5.68 -0.50 -19.74
C GLY A 65 -6.03 -1.95 -20.06
N ALA A 66 -5.02 -2.81 -20.26
CA ALA A 66 -5.22 -4.23 -20.54
C ALA A 66 -5.86 -5.00 -19.37
N LEU A 67 -5.51 -4.64 -18.13
CA LEU A 67 -6.13 -5.21 -16.93
C LEU A 67 -7.61 -4.82 -16.80
N ARG A 68 -7.97 -3.58 -17.13
CA ARG A 68 -9.36 -3.10 -17.16
C ARG A 68 -10.23 -3.89 -18.14
N GLU A 69 -9.71 -4.11 -19.35
CA GLU A 69 -10.42 -4.83 -20.41
C GLU A 69 -10.68 -6.29 -20.02
N ARG A 70 -9.65 -7.00 -19.53
CA ARG A 70 -9.74 -8.41 -19.15
C ARG A 70 -10.57 -8.66 -17.89
N ALA A 71 -10.64 -7.69 -16.98
CA ALA A 71 -11.47 -7.81 -15.79
C ALA A 71 -12.97 -7.55 -16.09
N GLY A 72 -13.35 -7.31 -17.35
CA GLY A 72 -14.74 -7.09 -17.78
C GLY A 72 -15.31 -5.74 -17.36
N LEU A 73 -14.45 -4.79 -17.01
CA LEU A 73 -14.79 -3.57 -16.26
C LEU A 73 -14.90 -2.32 -17.13
N GLY A 74 -15.11 -2.50 -18.43
CA GLY A 74 -15.53 -1.43 -19.35
C GLY A 74 -16.97 -0.95 -19.12
N SER A 75 -17.75 -1.62 -18.25
CA SER A 75 -19.13 -1.21 -17.95
C SER A 75 -19.23 -0.73 -16.51
N SER A 76 -19.59 0.54 -16.34
CA SER A 76 -20.30 0.92 -15.13
C SER A 76 -21.54 0.05 -15.02
N VAL A 77 -21.70 -0.64 -13.90
CA VAL A 77 -22.92 -1.41 -13.66
C VAL A 77 -24.06 -0.42 -13.46
N THR A 78 -24.90 -0.34 -14.47
CA THR A 78 -26.22 0.26 -14.35
C THR A 78 -27.06 -0.69 -13.51
N SER A 79 -27.36 -0.30 -12.27
CA SER A 79 -28.41 -0.98 -11.51
C SER A 79 -29.71 -0.25 -11.75
N LEU A 80 -30.80 -0.99 -11.82
CA LEU A 80 -32.14 -0.41 -11.79
C LEU A 80 -32.51 -0.20 -10.33
N GLU A 81 -32.64 1.04 -9.90
CA GLU A 81 -33.17 1.38 -8.58
C GLU A 81 -34.66 1.72 -8.71
N PRO A 82 -35.51 1.18 -7.83
CA PRO A 82 -36.92 1.55 -7.78
C PRO A 82 -37.04 3.00 -7.29
N VAL A 83 -37.80 3.81 -8.02
CA VAL A 83 -38.20 5.16 -7.62
C VAL A 83 -39.71 5.20 -7.53
N TRP A 84 -40.20 5.62 -6.36
CA TRP A 84 -41.61 5.80 -6.09
C TRP A 84 -42.06 7.19 -6.51
N ASP A 85 -43.15 7.26 -7.27
CA ASP A 85 -43.79 8.49 -7.72
C ASP A 85 -45.30 8.24 -7.88
N VAL A 86 -46.06 9.26 -8.26
CA VAL A 86 -47.50 9.16 -8.55
C VAL A 86 -47.78 8.46 -9.90
N THR A 87 -46.75 8.28 -10.73
CA THR A 87 -46.80 7.58 -12.03
C THR A 87 -45.62 6.64 -12.17
N GLY A 88 -45.78 5.49 -12.84
CA GLY A 88 -44.70 4.52 -13.05
C GLY A 88 -45.17 3.26 -13.77
N ALA A 89 -44.23 2.37 -14.09
CA ALA A 89 -44.48 1.13 -14.81
C ALA A 89 -45.11 0.01 -13.95
N GLU A 90 -44.83 0.00 -12.66
CA GLU A 90 -45.34 -0.99 -11.70
C GLU A 90 -46.01 -0.31 -10.51
N VAL A 91 -46.82 -1.06 -9.75
CA VAL A 91 -47.51 -0.54 -8.55
C VAL A 91 -47.04 -1.27 -7.30
N ASP A 92 -46.65 -0.50 -6.28
CA ASP A 92 -46.47 -1.00 -4.92
C ASP A 92 -47.84 -1.12 -4.25
N VAL A 93 -48.37 -2.34 -4.24
CA VAL A 93 -49.71 -2.65 -3.71
C VAL A 93 -49.85 -2.26 -2.23
N GLY A 94 -48.77 -2.37 -1.44
CA GLY A 94 -48.80 -2.03 -0.02
C GLY A 94 -48.95 -0.52 0.19
N ALA A 95 -48.18 0.27 -0.55
CA ALA A 95 -48.26 1.73 -0.54
C ALA A 95 -49.64 2.23 -1.03
N TYR A 96 -50.16 1.63 -2.10
CA TYR A 96 -51.47 1.94 -2.65
C TYR A 96 -52.61 1.70 -1.64
N LEU A 97 -52.63 0.52 -1.02
CA LEU A 97 -53.66 0.17 -0.03
C LEU A 97 -53.58 1.02 1.24
N SER A 98 -52.41 1.61 1.52
CA SER A 98 -52.19 2.51 2.65
C SER A 98 -52.52 3.98 2.32
N GLY A 99 -52.94 4.28 1.09
CA GLY A 99 -53.30 5.63 0.66
C GLY A 99 -52.12 6.56 0.40
N VAL A 100 -50.91 6.02 0.19
CA VAL A 100 -49.72 6.81 -0.16
C VAL A 100 -49.82 7.20 -1.64
N PRO A 101 -49.80 8.50 -2.00
CA PRO A 101 -49.88 8.93 -3.40
C PRO A 101 -48.74 8.40 -4.26
N GLU A 102 -47.51 8.37 -3.73
CA GLU A 102 -46.30 7.85 -4.38
C GLU A 102 -46.24 6.31 -4.31
N CYS A 103 -47.22 5.66 -4.95
CA CYS A 103 -47.36 4.20 -4.95
C CYS A 103 -46.96 3.53 -6.27
N MET A 104 -46.59 4.30 -7.29
CA MET A 104 -46.13 3.78 -8.57
C MET A 104 -44.61 3.72 -8.59
N VAL A 105 -44.05 2.66 -9.16
CA VAL A 105 -42.60 2.38 -9.16
C VAL A 105 -42.09 2.35 -10.59
N ASP A 106 -41.03 3.11 -10.85
CA ASP A 106 -40.21 3.00 -12.06
C ASP A 106 -38.82 2.45 -11.74
N ALA A 107 -38.30 1.64 -12.65
CA ALA A 107 -36.96 1.08 -12.58
C ALA A 107 -35.99 2.01 -13.33
N VAL A 108 -35.36 2.96 -12.63
CA VAL A 108 -34.45 3.93 -13.28
C VAL A 108 -33.01 3.43 -13.30
N PRO A 109 -32.34 3.45 -14.47
CA PRO A 109 -30.90 3.25 -14.60
C PRO A 109 -30.11 4.21 -13.71
N ARG A 110 -29.47 3.70 -12.65
CA ARG A 110 -28.50 4.46 -11.85
C ARG A 110 -27.12 3.83 -11.93
N ARG A 111 -26.13 4.72 -12.07
CA ARG A 111 -24.72 4.34 -12.06
C ARG A 111 -24.31 4.11 -10.62
N VAL A 112 -24.37 2.87 -10.16
CA VAL A 112 -23.97 2.53 -8.78
C VAL A 112 -22.50 2.16 -8.78
N SER A 113 -21.72 2.80 -7.92
CA SER A 113 -20.43 2.24 -7.55
C SER A 113 -20.70 1.03 -6.67
N ARG A 114 -20.47 -0.19 -7.17
CA ARG A 114 -20.23 -1.30 -6.25
C ARG A 114 -19.02 -0.88 -5.40
N ARG A 115 -19.21 -0.56 -4.12
CA ARG A 115 -18.09 -0.56 -3.17
C ARG A 115 -17.71 -2.04 -3.04
N GLY A 116 -16.76 -2.48 -3.86
CA GLY A 116 -16.18 -3.80 -3.74
C GLY A 116 -15.47 -3.96 -2.39
N ARG A 117 -14.99 -5.18 -2.09
CA ARG A 117 -14.14 -5.42 -0.90
C ARG A 117 -12.95 -4.47 -0.86
N VAL A 118 -12.45 -4.20 0.34
CA VAL A 118 -11.13 -3.60 0.55
C VAL A 118 -10.09 -4.72 0.47
N VAL A 119 -9.04 -4.50 -0.31
CA VAL A 119 -7.87 -5.38 -0.39
C VAL A 119 -6.75 -4.72 0.40
N SER A 120 -6.40 -5.30 1.56
CA SER A 120 -5.32 -4.80 2.41
C SER A 120 -4.00 -5.48 2.04
N PHE A 121 -2.95 -4.68 1.87
CA PHE A 121 -1.59 -5.15 1.61
C PHE A 121 -0.65 -4.74 2.73
N LEU A 122 0.18 -5.68 3.19
CA LEU A 122 1.34 -5.41 4.04
C LEU A 122 2.61 -5.55 3.21
N ILE A 123 3.23 -4.42 2.89
CA ILE A 123 4.44 -4.37 2.07
C ILE A 123 5.66 -4.35 2.97
N THR A 124 6.42 -5.45 2.99
CA THR A 124 7.74 -5.45 3.63
C THR A 124 8.64 -4.47 2.89
N GLY A 125 8.99 -3.36 3.55
CA GLY A 125 9.85 -2.30 3.06
C GLY A 125 11.33 -2.50 3.41
N SER A 126 11.65 -3.47 4.28
CA SER A 126 13.02 -3.89 4.58
C SER A 126 13.54 -4.86 3.51
N TYR A 127 14.73 -4.58 2.98
CA TYR A 127 15.42 -5.41 1.98
C TYR A 127 16.94 -5.27 2.14
N GLU A 128 17.70 -6.12 1.47
CA GLU A 128 19.16 -6.17 1.62
C GLU A 128 19.83 -4.92 1.02
N HIS A 129 20.95 -4.50 1.60
CA HIS A 129 21.70 -3.34 1.09
C HIS A 129 22.27 -3.56 -0.32
N THR A 130 22.40 -4.82 -0.74
CA THR A 130 22.84 -5.28 -2.06
C THR A 130 21.73 -5.28 -3.10
N THR A 131 20.46 -5.13 -2.70
CA THR A 131 19.34 -5.06 -3.64
C THR A 131 19.47 -3.82 -4.55
N PRO A 132 19.50 -3.99 -5.88
CA PRO A 132 19.57 -2.87 -6.82
C PRO A 132 18.38 -1.93 -6.69
N HIS A 133 18.61 -0.62 -6.84
CA HIS A 133 17.54 0.39 -6.80
C HIS A 133 16.46 0.13 -7.86
N GLU A 134 16.86 -0.37 -9.03
CA GLU A 134 15.95 -0.72 -10.10
C GLU A 134 14.97 -1.83 -9.71
N GLN A 135 15.39 -2.83 -8.93
CA GLN A 135 14.49 -3.89 -8.48
C GLN A 135 13.46 -3.36 -7.48
N VAL A 136 13.88 -2.49 -6.55
CA VAL A 136 12.98 -1.77 -5.64
C VAL A 136 11.94 -0.98 -6.45
N ARG A 137 12.40 -0.25 -7.47
CA ARG A 137 11.55 0.52 -8.37
C ARG A 137 10.55 -0.37 -9.10
N ASN A 138 11.01 -1.45 -9.75
CA ASN A 138 10.16 -2.34 -10.54
C ASN A 138 9.08 -3.01 -9.67
N ARG A 139 9.44 -3.50 -8.47
CA ARG A 139 8.49 -4.07 -7.50
C ARG A 139 7.42 -3.05 -7.11
N GLY A 140 7.85 -1.84 -6.75
CA GLY A 140 6.93 -0.79 -6.31
C GLY A 140 6.01 -0.28 -7.43
N LEU A 141 6.52 -0.12 -8.65
CA LEU A 141 5.71 0.28 -9.80
C LEU A 141 4.69 -0.79 -10.20
N ALA A 142 5.07 -2.07 -10.14
CA ALA A 142 4.14 -3.16 -10.42
C ALA A 142 3.03 -3.24 -9.36
N LEU A 143 3.35 -3.02 -8.08
CA LEU A 143 2.36 -2.91 -7.02
C LEU A 143 1.44 -1.68 -7.20
N ALA A 144 1.98 -0.53 -7.60
CA ALA A 144 1.16 0.66 -7.88
C ALA A 144 0.19 0.40 -9.05
N ALA A 145 0.65 -0.28 -10.10
CA ALA A 145 -0.17 -0.72 -11.22
C ALA A 145 -1.30 -1.67 -10.76
N LEU A 146 -0.98 -2.64 -9.91
CA LEU A 146 -1.94 -3.54 -9.29
C LEU A 146 -3.01 -2.77 -8.52
N CYS A 147 -2.60 -1.86 -7.62
CA CYS A 147 -3.52 -1.07 -6.82
C CYS A 147 -4.46 -0.22 -7.69
N ALA A 148 -3.92 0.39 -8.76
CA ALA A 148 -4.71 1.12 -9.74
C ALA A 148 -5.73 0.21 -10.45
N ALA A 149 -5.36 -1.03 -10.77
CA ALA A 149 -6.28 -2.02 -11.34
C ALA A 149 -7.38 -2.45 -10.35
N ILE A 150 -7.04 -2.67 -9.06
CA ILE A 150 -8.02 -2.99 -7.99
C ILE A 150 -9.05 -1.86 -7.86
N ILE A 151 -8.57 -0.61 -7.80
CA ILE A 151 -9.46 0.55 -7.68
C ILE A 151 -10.32 0.74 -8.93
N ALA A 152 -9.72 0.57 -10.12
CA ALA A 152 -10.48 0.60 -11.37
C ALA A 152 -11.54 -0.51 -11.44
N ALA A 153 -11.31 -1.63 -10.76
CA ALA A 153 -12.28 -2.71 -10.59
C ALA A 153 -13.39 -2.44 -9.57
N GLY A 154 -13.41 -1.25 -8.95
CA GLY A 154 -14.43 -0.85 -7.97
C GLY A 154 -14.13 -1.33 -6.54
N HIS A 155 -12.93 -1.85 -6.29
CA HIS A 155 -12.50 -2.30 -4.97
C HIS A 155 -11.71 -1.20 -4.24
N GLY A 156 -11.73 -1.24 -2.90
CA GLY A 156 -10.84 -0.41 -2.10
C GLY A 156 -9.46 -1.04 -1.97
N VAL A 157 -8.43 -0.22 -1.72
CA VAL A 157 -7.11 -0.71 -1.31
C VAL A 157 -6.75 -0.07 0.03
N GLU A 158 -6.10 -0.83 0.89
CA GLU A 158 -5.42 -0.34 2.08
C GLU A 158 -3.97 -0.81 2.00
N ILE A 159 -3.01 0.11 2.19
CA ILE A 159 -1.59 -0.17 2.03
C ILE A 159 -0.85 0.16 3.32
N TRP A 160 -0.18 -0.85 3.86
CA TRP A 160 0.73 -0.74 4.98
C TRP A 160 2.16 -0.94 4.53
N SER A 161 3.07 -0.06 4.94
CA SER A 161 4.51 -0.27 4.86
C SER A 161 4.97 -0.92 6.16
N GLY A 162 5.68 -2.04 6.06
CA GLY A 162 6.26 -2.75 7.19
C GLY A 162 7.78 -2.66 7.20
N TYR A 163 8.35 -2.44 8.37
CA TYR A 163 9.77 -2.60 8.64
C TYR A 163 9.95 -3.80 9.57
N ALA A 164 10.82 -4.74 9.19
CA ALA A 164 11.13 -5.91 10.01
C ALA A 164 12.58 -6.36 9.79
N THR A 165 13.31 -6.56 10.89
CA THR A 165 14.74 -6.90 10.85
C THR A 165 15.18 -7.63 12.13
N MET A 166 16.27 -8.41 12.06
CA MET A 166 16.97 -8.94 13.24
C MET A 166 18.13 -8.04 13.64
N VAL A 167 18.17 -7.64 14.91
CA VAL A 167 19.21 -6.81 15.52
C VAL A 167 19.81 -7.48 16.75
N GLY A 168 20.76 -6.80 17.38
CA GLY A 168 21.52 -7.30 18.52
C GLY A 168 22.79 -8.06 18.09
N PRO A 169 23.75 -8.27 19.01
CA PRO A 169 25.03 -8.89 18.70
C PRO A 169 24.90 -10.31 18.12
N ALA A 170 23.93 -11.08 18.63
CA ALA A 170 23.62 -12.42 18.17
C ALA A 170 22.52 -12.46 17.08
N ARG A 171 22.00 -11.30 16.66
CA ARG A 171 20.88 -11.18 15.71
C ARG A 171 19.64 -11.98 16.15
N ASP A 172 19.31 -11.90 17.43
CA ASP A 172 18.25 -12.65 18.11
C ASP A 172 17.09 -11.78 18.59
N ILE A 173 17.20 -10.46 18.39
CA ILE A 173 16.15 -9.48 18.73
C ILE A 173 15.44 -9.06 17.45
N ARG A 174 14.13 -9.27 17.38
CA ARG A 174 13.32 -8.81 16.25
C ARG A 174 12.92 -7.34 16.47
N ALA A 175 13.24 -6.47 15.52
CA ALA A 175 12.77 -5.09 15.50
C ALA A 175 11.73 -4.93 14.38
N SER A 176 10.52 -4.44 14.72
CA SER A 176 9.43 -4.29 13.76
C SER A 176 8.57 -3.05 14.00
N ALA A 177 8.04 -2.50 12.92
CA ALA A 177 7.11 -1.39 12.93
C ALA A 177 6.28 -1.40 11.63
N VAL A 178 5.07 -0.86 11.68
CA VAL A 178 4.21 -0.71 10.50
C VAL A 178 3.61 0.69 10.44
N ALA A 179 3.43 1.20 9.22
CA ALA A 179 2.83 2.50 8.95
C ALA A 179 1.80 2.39 7.84
N ARG A 180 0.60 2.95 8.06
CA ARG A 180 -0.43 3.02 7.03
C ARG A 180 -0.08 4.11 6.02
N VAL A 181 0.19 3.70 4.80
CA VAL A 181 0.51 4.59 3.67
C VAL A 181 -0.77 5.06 3.01
N ILE A 182 -1.68 4.11 2.72
CA ILE A 182 -2.98 4.37 2.12
C ILE A 182 -4.08 3.75 2.98
N SER A 183 -5.07 4.53 3.38
CA SER A 183 -6.24 4.10 4.17
C SER A 183 -7.36 3.58 3.28
N ALA A 184 -8.10 2.59 3.78
CA ALA A 184 -9.32 2.13 3.13
C ALA A 184 -10.31 3.29 2.91
N GLY A 185 -10.63 3.59 1.65
CA GLY A 185 -11.61 4.61 1.28
C GLY A 185 -11.07 6.02 1.10
N GLU A 186 -9.77 6.26 1.32
CA GLU A 186 -9.16 7.52 0.88
C GLU A 186 -8.91 7.52 -0.64
N ARG A 187 -8.79 8.70 -1.24
CA ARG A 187 -8.43 8.81 -2.66
C ARG A 187 -6.99 8.34 -2.84
N LEU A 188 -6.75 7.45 -3.80
CA LEU A 188 -5.40 6.96 -4.09
C LEU A 188 -4.45 8.11 -4.44
N ASP A 189 -3.50 8.37 -3.56
CA ASP A 189 -2.34 9.22 -3.80
C ASP A 189 -1.24 8.36 -4.43
N VAL A 190 -1.20 8.36 -5.76
CA VAL A 190 -0.27 7.53 -6.55
C VAL A 190 1.18 7.92 -6.28
N GLY A 191 1.48 9.22 -6.14
CA GLY A 191 2.83 9.71 -5.89
C GLY A 191 3.34 9.25 -4.53
N ARG A 192 2.50 9.32 -3.49
CA ARG A 192 2.82 8.79 -2.15
C ARG A 192 3.03 7.28 -2.18
N LEU A 193 2.13 6.55 -2.83
CA LEU A 193 2.25 5.10 -2.96
C LEU A 193 3.58 4.73 -3.62
N ILE A 194 3.86 5.29 -4.81
CA ILE A 194 5.09 5.04 -5.56
C ILE A 194 6.31 5.36 -4.71
N PHE A 195 6.35 6.50 -4.02
CA PHE A 195 7.46 6.81 -3.13
C PHE A 195 7.62 5.75 -2.03
N ALA A 196 6.52 5.39 -1.35
CA ALA A 196 6.54 4.46 -0.23
C ALA A 196 6.92 3.02 -0.62
N VAL A 197 6.70 2.59 -1.87
CA VAL A 197 6.95 1.21 -2.29
C VAL A 197 8.07 1.05 -3.32
N ALA A 198 8.45 2.11 -4.04
CA ALA A 198 9.36 2.06 -5.18
C ALA A 198 10.65 2.88 -4.97
N HIS A 199 10.75 3.72 -3.94
CA HIS A 199 11.90 4.58 -3.71
C HIS A 199 12.78 4.10 -2.56
N PRO A 200 14.11 3.91 -2.74
CA PRO A 200 14.98 3.43 -1.67
C PRO A 200 15.04 4.33 -0.43
N ALA A 201 14.84 5.63 -0.61
CA ALA A 201 14.81 6.60 0.49
C ALA A 201 13.67 6.34 1.48
N MET A 202 12.57 5.68 1.10
CA MET A 202 11.54 5.29 2.05
C MET A 202 12.11 4.41 3.17
N LEU A 203 12.92 3.40 2.82
CA LEU A 203 13.61 2.57 3.80
C LEU A 203 14.79 3.33 4.44
N ARG A 204 15.71 3.79 3.61
CA ARG A 204 17.05 4.21 4.02
C ARG A 204 17.08 5.57 4.71
N ARG A 205 16.07 6.42 4.45
CA ARG A 205 15.90 7.71 5.14
C ARG A 205 14.80 7.63 6.17
N LEU A 206 13.58 7.31 5.75
CA LEU A 206 12.41 7.52 6.61
C LEU A 206 12.31 6.45 7.70
N TRP A 207 12.28 5.17 7.33
CA TRP A 207 12.26 4.09 8.32
C TRP A 207 13.47 4.12 9.24
N PHE A 208 14.67 4.35 8.70
CA PHE A 208 15.87 4.48 9.52
C PHE A 208 15.76 5.64 10.52
N SER A 209 15.26 6.81 10.10
CA SER A 209 15.03 7.95 10.98
C SER A 209 13.99 7.65 12.06
N VAL A 210 12.96 6.86 11.77
CA VAL A 210 12.01 6.39 12.81
C VAL A 210 12.76 5.61 13.89
N TRP A 211 13.65 4.68 13.50
CA TRP A 211 14.43 3.91 14.46
C TRP A 211 15.48 4.73 15.20
N ASP A 212 16.09 5.71 14.53
CA ASP A 212 17.06 6.64 15.14
C ASP A 212 16.41 7.54 16.20
N GLY A 213 15.10 7.79 16.10
CA GLY A 213 14.32 8.58 17.05
C GLY A 213 13.71 7.81 18.23
N GLN A 214 13.98 6.49 18.36
CA GLN A 214 13.44 5.69 19.47
C GLN A 214 14.19 5.93 20.78
N ASP A 215 13.82 5.23 21.85
CA ASP A 215 14.59 5.21 23.10
C ASP A 215 16.10 5.01 22.79
N PRO A 216 17.02 5.77 23.42
CA PRO A 216 18.44 5.73 23.09
C PRO A 216 19.06 4.33 23.14
N VAL A 217 18.58 3.41 23.98
CA VAL A 217 19.08 2.02 24.02
C VAL A 217 18.61 1.25 22.78
N VAL A 218 17.35 1.40 22.39
CA VAL A 218 16.78 0.76 21.20
C VAL A 218 17.44 1.31 19.93
N ALA A 219 17.48 2.64 19.80
CA ALA A 219 18.08 3.32 18.66
C ALA A 219 19.56 2.92 18.47
N ARG A 220 20.36 2.89 19.55
CA ARG A 220 21.76 2.41 19.48
C ARG A 220 21.82 0.95 19.05
N THR A 221 20.98 0.08 19.60
CA THR A 221 20.98 -1.35 19.27
C THR A 221 20.69 -1.58 17.77
N VAL A 222 19.73 -0.87 17.21
CA VAL A 222 19.37 -0.97 15.79
C VAL A 222 20.47 -0.37 14.91
N ARG A 223 21.00 0.81 15.26
CA ARG A 223 22.09 1.49 14.54
C ARG A 223 23.37 0.66 14.51
N ASP A 224 23.79 0.11 15.65
CA ASP A 224 25.01 -0.67 15.79
C ASP A 224 24.92 -2.01 15.04
N ALA A 225 23.70 -2.53 14.86
CA ALA A 225 23.42 -3.65 13.97
C ALA A 225 23.31 -3.24 12.48
N HIS A 226 23.59 -1.99 12.14
CA HIS A 226 23.43 -1.40 10.81
C HIS A 226 22.01 -1.57 10.24
N TYR A 227 21.00 -1.33 11.09
CA TYR A 227 19.58 -1.55 10.78
C TYR A 227 19.20 -3.01 10.54
N GLY A 228 20.08 -3.92 10.99
CA GLY A 228 19.84 -5.34 11.13
C GLY A 228 19.85 -6.13 9.83
N ARG A 229 19.48 -7.40 9.93
CA ARG A 229 19.26 -8.29 8.79
C ARG A 229 17.76 -8.30 8.46
N PRO A 230 17.36 -7.94 7.23
CA PRO A 230 15.96 -7.79 6.90
C PRO A 230 15.20 -9.12 7.01
N LEU A 231 13.91 -9.02 7.30
CA LEU A 231 12.97 -10.14 7.42
C LEU A 231 11.65 -9.76 6.76
N SER A 232 10.79 -10.73 6.50
CA SER A 232 9.39 -10.48 6.18
C SER A 232 8.66 -9.83 7.36
N SER A 233 7.81 -8.85 7.06
CA SER A 233 6.76 -8.43 7.99
C SER A 233 5.74 -9.55 8.14
N LEU A 234 5.07 -9.61 9.29
CA LEU A 234 4.10 -10.64 9.64
C LEU A 234 2.69 -10.02 9.73
N PRO A 235 1.62 -10.78 9.45
CA PRO A 235 0.26 -10.29 9.65
C PRO A 235 0.02 -9.76 11.08
N GLY A 236 0.66 -10.39 12.08
CA GLY A 236 0.57 -9.97 13.48
C GLY A 236 1.29 -8.66 13.83
N ASP A 237 2.01 -8.04 12.89
CA ASP A 237 2.55 -6.69 13.07
C ASP A 237 1.48 -5.60 12.85
N LEU A 238 0.37 -5.94 12.18
CA LEU A 238 -0.72 -5.01 11.91
C LEU A 238 -1.67 -4.88 13.10
N PRO A 239 -2.43 -3.77 13.19
CA PRO A 239 -3.53 -3.66 14.15
C PRO A 239 -4.51 -4.82 13.98
N GLY A 240 -5.07 -5.32 15.09
CA GLY A 240 -5.97 -6.49 15.08
C GLY A 240 -7.26 -6.33 14.27
N GLU A 241 -7.60 -5.11 13.86
CA GLU A 241 -8.76 -4.79 13.02
C GLU A 241 -8.49 -4.98 11.51
N THR A 242 -7.23 -5.14 11.10
CA THR A 242 -6.87 -5.35 9.69
C THR A 242 -7.21 -6.79 9.28
N ALA A 243 -8.31 -6.95 8.56
CA ALA A 243 -8.78 -8.25 8.09
C ALA A 243 -7.90 -8.80 6.95
N ASP A 244 -7.38 -10.02 7.15
CA ASP A 244 -6.68 -10.88 6.16
C ASP A 244 -5.78 -10.12 5.15
N PRO A 245 -4.72 -9.45 5.63
CA PRO A 245 -3.84 -8.68 4.77
C PRO A 245 -3.01 -9.62 3.88
N TYR A 246 -2.94 -9.30 2.59
CA TYR A 246 -1.96 -9.92 1.72
C TYR A 246 -0.56 -9.40 2.08
N VAL A 247 0.29 -10.27 2.63
CA VAL A 247 1.68 -9.93 2.93
C VAL A 247 2.50 -10.07 1.67
N PHE A 248 3.02 -8.94 1.17
CA PHE A 248 3.85 -8.93 0.00
C PHE A 248 5.16 -9.67 0.25
N PRO A 249 5.64 -10.49 -0.70
CA PRO A 249 6.88 -11.23 -0.53
C PRO A 249 8.04 -10.28 -0.22
N HIS A 250 8.96 -10.78 0.60
CA HIS A 250 10.23 -10.12 0.87
C HIS A 250 10.98 -9.89 -0.46
N LEU A 251 11.70 -8.77 -0.56
CA LEU A 251 12.47 -8.43 -1.75
C LEU A 251 13.92 -8.89 -1.55
N ALA A 252 14.28 -10.00 -2.19
CA ALA A 252 15.65 -10.50 -2.23
C ALA A 252 16.38 -10.01 -3.51
N PRO A 253 17.70 -9.78 -3.46
CA PRO A 253 18.46 -9.28 -4.62
C PRO A 253 18.44 -10.20 -5.86
N ASP A 254 18.23 -11.50 -5.65
CA ASP A 254 18.24 -12.56 -6.66
C ASP A 254 16.85 -12.95 -7.16
N ASP A 255 15.79 -12.29 -6.67
CA ASP A 255 14.42 -12.51 -7.10
C ASP A 255 14.23 -12.18 -8.60
N PRO A 256 13.97 -13.17 -9.47
CA PRO A 256 13.89 -12.96 -10.92
C PRO A 256 12.69 -12.10 -11.33
N GLN A 257 11.63 -12.04 -10.53
CA GLN A 257 10.43 -11.28 -10.83
C GLN A 257 10.64 -9.76 -10.74
N TRP A 258 11.67 -9.26 -10.05
CA TRP A 258 11.89 -7.82 -9.88
C TRP A 258 12.97 -7.24 -10.79
N ILE A 259 13.68 -8.07 -11.56
CA ILE A 259 14.80 -7.65 -12.41
C ILE A 259 14.38 -6.69 -13.54
N SER A 260 13.11 -6.73 -13.95
CA SER A 260 12.56 -5.83 -14.97
C SER A 260 11.10 -5.49 -14.65
N LEU A 261 10.65 -4.31 -15.10
CA LEU A 261 9.25 -3.91 -14.93
C LEU A 261 8.25 -4.88 -15.60
N PRO A 262 8.48 -5.39 -16.83
CA PRO A 262 7.59 -6.38 -17.44
C PRO A 262 7.46 -7.68 -16.62
N ALA A 263 8.56 -8.18 -16.05
CA ALA A 263 8.53 -9.36 -15.18
C ALA A 263 7.72 -9.09 -13.90
N ALA A 264 7.94 -7.94 -13.27
CA ALA A 264 7.25 -7.53 -12.06
C ALA A 264 5.74 -7.36 -12.29
N LEU A 265 5.37 -6.76 -13.42
CA LEU A 265 3.98 -6.63 -13.85
C LEU A 265 3.36 -8.01 -14.13
N SER A 266 4.09 -8.93 -14.76
CA SER A 266 3.60 -10.29 -15.00
C SER A 266 3.28 -11.01 -13.71
N TRP A 267 4.19 -10.95 -12.75
CA TRP A 267 4.00 -11.52 -11.42
C TRP A 267 2.78 -10.91 -10.71
N CYS A 268 2.62 -9.57 -10.79
CA CYS A 268 1.46 -8.91 -10.19
C CYS A 268 0.12 -9.32 -10.83
N ARG A 269 0.11 -9.65 -12.13
CA ARG A 269 -1.10 -10.18 -12.79
C ARG A 269 -1.49 -11.56 -12.27
N GLU A 270 -0.53 -12.43 -12.02
CA GLU A 270 -0.76 -13.75 -11.43
C GLU A 270 -1.36 -13.60 -10.02
N MET A 271 -0.75 -12.76 -9.18
CA MET A 271 -1.28 -12.42 -7.86
C MET A 271 -2.72 -11.84 -7.93
N PHE A 272 -3.02 -10.99 -8.90
CA PHE A 272 -4.38 -10.43 -9.07
C PHE A 272 -5.42 -11.54 -9.36
N THR A 273 -5.00 -12.60 -10.05
CA THR A 273 -5.82 -13.79 -10.30
C THR A 273 -6.02 -14.59 -9.01
N ASP A 274 -4.94 -14.84 -8.26
CA ASP A 274 -4.96 -15.60 -7.00
C ASP A 274 -5.84 -14.93 -5.92
N LEU A 275 -5.89 -13.60 -5.91
CA LEU A 275 -6.77 -12.83 -5.03
C LEU A 275 -8.27 -12.97 -5.38
N GLY A 276 -8.60 -13.67 -6.47
CA GLY A 276 -9.98 -13.89 -6.94
C GLY A 276 -10.65 -12.62 -7.47
N LEU A 277 -9.85 -11.64 -7.89
CA LEU A 277 -10.34 -10.34 -8.37
C LEU A 277 -10.67 -10.33 -9.87
N LEU A 278 -10.31 -11.40 -10.60
CA LEU A 278 -10.71 -11.63 -11.99
C LEU A 278 -11.90 -12.59 -12.04
N ARG A 279 -12.83 -12.34 -12.96
CA ARG A 279 -13.79 -13.37 -13.37
C ARG A 279 -13.06 -14.43 -14.20
N PRO A 280 -13.35 -15.73 -14.02
CA PRO A 280 -12.89 -16.74 -14.97
C PRO A 280 -13.46 -16.40 -16.36
N ALA A 281 -12.63 -16.59 -17.38
CA ALA A 281 -12.98 -16.39 -18.78
C ALA A 281 -14.13 -17.31 -19.22
#